data_AF-A0A0U1NZ96-F1
#
_entry.id   AF-A0A0U1NZ96-F1
#
_cell.length_a   1.000
_cell.length_b   1.000
_cell.length_c   1.000
_cell.angle_alpha   90.00
_cell.angle_beta   90.00
_cell.angle_gamma   90.00
#
_symmetry.space_group_name_H-M   'P 1'
#
loop_
_entity.id
_entity.type
_entity.pdbx_description
1 polymer ?
#
loop_
_entity_poly.entity_id
_entity_poly.type
_entity_poly.pdbx_seq_one_letter_code
_entity_poly.pdbx_strand_id
1 'polypeptide(L)'
;MEYYLMEPPIKFDNFSKLSKKETKLVFEWFISKIPERINLLKMLYELEGLNKTELDFTLESLNKVWVWFTRIINVYSQQILGRDVSKDELPNEGSFIYDYIDDPKLSVLLTAISQDIGIYLGETFIKNNHTAKWGFVTNPKNISYVNKPAISDFIFGGEKSMYDVLSAVYNLSVRYSKGEGNEEELSRSFKRWEKRLVKN
;
A
#
# COMPACT_ATOMS: atom_id res chain seq x y z
N MET A 1 -14.38 -15.77 -1.35
CA MET A 1 -12.97 -15.83 -1.80
C MET A 1 -12.11 -15.57 -0.57
N GLU A 2 -11.04 -16.35 -0.39
CA GLU A 2 -10.11 -16.13 0.71
C GLU A 2 -9.11 -15.02 0.34
N TYR A 3 -9.06 -13.95 1.13
CA TYR A 3 -8.13 -12.85 0.93
C TYR A 3 -6.86 -13.12 1.73
N TYR A 4 -5.81 -13.57 1.04
CA TYR A 4 -4.55 -13.98 1.68
C TYR A 4 -3.54 -12.83 1.75
N LEU A 5 -2.56 -13.01 2.63
CA LEU A 5 -1.54 -12.02 2.93
C LEU A 5 -0.32 -12.18 2.01
N MET A 6 0.47 -11.11 1.91
CA MET A 6 1.74 -11.15 1.19
C MET A 6 2.83 -11.75 2.09
N GLU A 7 3.32 -12.94 1.71
CA GLU A 7 4.37 -13.68 2.41
C GLU A 7 5.70 -13.66 1.64
N PRO A 8 6.67 -12.81 2.03
CA PRO A 8 7.96 -12.72 1.36
C PRO A 8 8.78 -14.02 1.50
N PRO A 9 9.76 -14.24 0.59
CA PRO A 9 10.54 -15.48 0.55
C PRO A 9 11.52 -15.66 1.72
N ILE A 10 11.64 -14.63 2.58
CA ILE A 10 12.50 -14.63 3.77
C ILE A 10 11.74 -13.97 4.92
N LYS A 11 12.05 -14.38 6.14
CA LYS A 11 11.55 -13.73 7.36
C LYS A 11 12.46 -12.57 7.74
N PHE A 12 11.86 -11.46 8.15
CA PHE A 12 12.58 -10.30 8.68
C PHE A 12 11.68 -9.51 9.63
N ASP A 13 12.28 -8.90 10.66
CA ASP A 13 11.53 -8.09 11.63
C ASP A 13 11.10 -6.74 11.05
N ASN A 14 12.00 -6.11 10.29
CA ASN A 14 11.81 -4.76 9.78
C ASN A 14 12.61 -4.53 8.50
N PHE A 15 12.04 -3.84 7.51
CA PHE A 15 12.72 -3.53 6.25
C PHE A 15 14.09 -2.87 6.46
N SER A 16 14.24 -1.94 7.41
CA SER A 16 15.49 -1.24 7.69
C SER A 16 16.67 -2.15 8.06
N LYS A 17 16.40 -3.34 8.58
CA LYS A 17 17.42 -4.34 8.95
C LYS A 17 17.89 -5.18 7.76
N LEU A 18 17.15 -5.23 6.67
CA LEU A 18 17.52 -6.02 5.49
C LEU A 18 18.88 -5.58 4.93
N SER A 19 19.70 -6.57 4.58
CA SER A 19 20.89 -6.38 3.77
C SER A 19 20.51 -6.01 2.33
N LYS A 20 21.47 -5.52 1.55
CA LYS A 20 21.25 -5.20 0.13
C LYS A 20 20.81 -6.42 -0.69
N LYS A 21 21.32 -7.63 -0.36
CA LYS A 21 20.96 -8.87 -1.06
C LYS A 21 19.52 -9.27 -0.75
N GLU A 22 19.15 -9.26 0.53
CA GLU A 22 17.79 -9.59 0.99
C GLU A 22 16.77 -8.57 0.46
N THR A 23 17.11 -7.28 0.49
CA THR A 23 16.26 -6.22 -0.07
C THR A 23 15.95 -6.47 -1.54
N LYS A 24 16.97 -6.81 -2.34
CA LYS A 24 16.80 -7.12 -3.75
C LYS A 24 15.89 -8.35 -3.94
N LEU A 25 16.10 -9.41 -3.16
CA LEU A 25 15.28 -10.62 -3.21
C LEU A 25 13.80 -10.33 -2.89
N VAL A 26 13.53 -9.58 -1.81
CA VAL A 26 12.17 -9.19 -1.42
C VAL A 26 11.55 -8.27 -2.46
N PHE A 27 12.31 -7.33 -3.02
CA PHE A 27 11.82 -6.44 -4.08
C PHE A 27 11.44 -7.22 -5.35
N GLU A 28 12.30 -8.11 -5.84
CA GLU A 28 12.02 -8.91 -7.04
C GLU A 28 10.78 -9.80 -6.85
N TRP A 29 10.65 -10.41 -5.67
CA TRP A 29 9.44 -11.14 -5.30
C TRP A 29 8.21 -10.22 -5.29
N PHE A 30 8.30 -9.04 -4.66
CA PHE A 30 7.18 -8.09 -4.60
C PHE A 30 6.70 -7.70 -6.00
N ILE A 31 7.61 -7.36 -6.91
CA ILE A 31 7.27 -7.04 -8.30
C ILE A 31 6.57 -8.22 -8.99
N SER A 32 7.04 -9.45 -8.76
CA SER A 32 6.40 -10.65 -9.32
C SER A 32 4.96 -10.86 -8.84
N LYS A 33 4.61 -10.32 -7.66
CA LYS A 33 3.29 -10.44 -7.05
C LYS A 33 2.31 -9.36 -7.50
N ILE A 34 2.77 -8.23 -8.04
CA ILE A 34 1.89 -7.12 -8.42
C ILE A 34 0.68 -7.56 -9.28
N PRO A 35 0.84 -8.32 -10.39
CA PRO A 35 -0.31 -8.70 -11.22
C PRO A 35 -1.35 -9.53 -10.47
N GLU A 36 -0.88 -10.47 -9.64
CA GLU A 36 -1.71 -11.34 -8.80
C GLU A 36 -2.49 -10.53 -7.76
N ARG A 37 -1.81 -9.60 -7.05
CA ARG A 37 -2.41 -8.74 -6.03
C ARG A 37 -3.45 -7.77 -6.60
N ILE A 38 -3.17 -7.18 -7.76
CA ILE A 38 -4.14 -6.34 -8.49
C ILE A 38 -5.38 -7.16 -8.87
N ASN A 39 -5.19 -8.39 -9.34
CA ASN A 39 -6.32 -9.26 -9.66
C ASN A 39 -7.13 -9.62 -8.41
N LEU A 40 -6.48 -9.89 -7.27
CA LEU A 40 -7.14 -10.14 -6.00
C LEU A 40 -8.02 -8.97 -5.55
N LEU A 41 -7.48 -7.75 -5.61
CA LEU A 41 -8.22 -6.51 -5.31
C LEU A 41 -9.45 -6.35 -6.24
N LYS A 42 -9.26 -6.56 -7.54
CA LYS A 42 -10.34 -6.51 -8.54
C LYS A 42 -11.44 -7.54 -8.31
N MET A 43 -11.06 -8.77 -7.95
CA MET A 43 -12.03 -9.81 -7.62
C MET A 43 -12.79 -9.47 -6.34
N LEU A 44 -12.14 -8.91 -5.31
CA LEU A 44 -12.83 -8.47 -4.10
C LEU A 44 -13.81 -7.32 -4.40
N TYR A 45 -13.41 -6.36 -5.23
CA TYR A 45 -14.27 -5.29 -5.73
C TYR A 45 -15.52 -5.83 -6.44
N GLU A 46 -15.36 -6.86 -7.28
CA GLU A 46 -16.47 -7.53 -7.98
C GLU A 46 -17.42 -8.28 -7.05
N LEU A 47 -16.89 -8.95 -6.02
CA LEU A 47 -17.68 -9.67 -5.03
C LEU A 47 -18.57 -8.74 -4.20
N GLU A 48 -18.17 -7.49 -4.02
CA GLU A 48 -18.95 -6.43 -3.37
C GLU A 48 -20.02 -5.81 -4.31
N GLY A 49 -20.24 -6.43 -5.48
CA GLY A 49 -21.26 -6.04 -6.46
C GLY A 49 -20.87 -4.87 -7.36
N LEU A 50 -19.58 -4.50 -7.39
CA LEU A 50 -19.06 -3.42 -8.23
C LEU A 50 -18.44 -3.97 -9.52
N ASN A 51 -18.22 -3.12 -10.52
CA ASN A 51 -17.64 -3.58 -11.77
C ASN A 51 -16.12 -3.48 -11.73
N LYS A 52 -15.42 -4.62 -11.70
CA LYS A 52 -13.93 -4.67 -11.68
C LYS A 52 -13.26 -3.99 -12.89
N THR A 53 -13.97 -3.78 -14.00
CA THR A 53 -13.41 -3.05 -15.15
C THR A 53 -13.29 -1.56 -14.89
N GLU A 54 -13.95 -1.03 -13.85
CA GLU A 54 -13.78 0.35 -13.41
C GLU A 54 -12.43 0.60 -12.73
N LEU A 55 -11.71 -0.46 -12.36
CA LEU A 55 -10.34 -0.40 -11.85
C LEU A 55 -9.34 -0.42 -13.02
N ASP A 56 -9.31 0.67 -13.77
CA ASP A 56 -8.56 0.84 -15.04
C ASP A 56 -7.28 1.70 -14.91
N PHE A 57 -6.86 2.00 -13.69
CA PHE A 57 -5.70 2.84 -13.36
C PHE A 57 -5.82 4.30 -13.81
N THR A 58 -7.03 4.81 -14.03
CA THR A 58 -7.27 6.25 -14.13
C THR A 58 -7.34 6.92 -12.75
N LEU A 59 -7.22 8.24 -12.69
CA LEU A 59 -7.48 9.00 -11.46
C LEU A 59 -8.91 8.78 -10.93
N GLU A 60 -9.89 8.60 -11.83
CA GLU A 60 -11.27 8.27 -11.45
C GLU A 60 -11.33 6.90 -10.77
N SER A 61 -10.66 5.89 -11.32
CA SER A 61 -10.59 4.56 -10.70
C SER A 61 -9.95 4.56 -9.32
N LEU A 62 -8.95 5.43 -9.07
CA LEU A 62 -8.38 5.63 -7.74
C LEU A 62 -9.42 6.17 -6.76
N ASN A 63 -10.26 7.09 -7.21
CA ASN A 63 -11.35 7.60 -6.39
C ASN A 63 -12.37 6.49 -6.08
N LYS A 64 -12.76 5.71 -7.10
CA LYS A 64 -13.71 4.60 -6.96
C LYS A 64 -13.23 3.53 -5.99
N VAL A 65 -11.97 3.08 -6.09
CA VAL A 65 -11.44 2.07 -5.16
C VAL A 65 -11.32 2.62 -3.74
N TRP A 66 -10.98 3.90 -3.57
CA TRP A 66 -10.89 4.51 -2.25
C TRP A 66 -12.27 4.67 -1.59
N VAL A 67 -13.27 5.21 -2.30
CA VAL A 67 -14.66 5.34 -1.81
C VAL A 67 -15.24 3.99 -1.41
N TRP A 68 -14.97 2.95 -2.20
CA TRP A 68 -15.37 1.59 -1.84
C TRP A 68 -14.66 1.12 -0.57
N PHE A 69 -13.34 1.29 -0.49
CA PHE A 69 -12.58 0.82 0.66
C PHE A 69 -12.93 1.57 1.94
N THR A 70 -13.23 2.86 1.89
CA THR A 70 -13.68 3.62 3.05
C THR A 70 -15.01 3.12 3.61
N ARG A 71 -15.93 2.64 2.75
CA ARG A 71 -17.14 1.93 3.20
C ARG A 71 -16.81 0.66 3.95
N ILE A 72 -15.86 -0.14 3.45
CA ILE A 72 -15.36 -1.33 4.15
C ILE A 72 -14.75 -0.93 5.50
N ILE A 73 -13.87 0.07 5.53
CA ILE A 73 -13.29 0.57 6.78
C ILE A 73 -14.39 0.96 7.77
N ASN A 74 -15.44 1.67 7.35
CA ASN A 74 -16.55 2.06 8.24
C ASN A 74 -17.35 0.86 8.77
N VAL A 75 -17.65 -0.12 7.92
CA VAL A 75 -18.37 -1.33 8.34
C VAL A 75 -17.53 -2.12 9.35
N TYR A 76 -16.25 -2.31 9.07
CA TYR A 76 -15.36 -3.08 9.93
C TYR A 76 -14.90 -2.32 11.16
N SER A 77 -14.68 -1.00 11.11
CA SER A 77 -14.33 -0.18 12.28
C SER A 77 -15.49 -0.10 13.26
N GLN A 78 -16.74 -0.06 12.79
CA GLN A 78 -17.92 -0.13 13.66
C GLN A 78 -18.12 -1.53 14.28
N GLN A 79 -17.63 -2.59 13.64
CA GLN A 79 -17.62 -3.95 14.22
C GLN A 79 -16.42 -4.21 15.15
N ILE A 80 -15.33 -3.44 15.01
CA ILE A 80 -14.05 -3.61 15.73
C ILE A 80 -13.84 -2.58 16.85
N LEU A 81 -14.72 -1.58 17.02
CA LEU A 81 -14.83 -0.77 18.25
C LEU A 81 -15.11 -1.70 19.45
N GLY A 82 -14.05 -2.28 20.02
CA GLY A 82 -14.10 -3.18 21.17
C GLY A 82 -13.34 -4.51 21.05
N ARG A 83 -12.65 -4.83 19.94
CA ARG A 83 -11.75 -6.00 19.89
C ARG A 83 -10.34 -5.59 19.50
N ASP A 84 -9.43 -5.65 20.47
CA ASP A 84 -7.99 -5.68 20.20
C ASP A 84 -7.71 -6.88 19.29
N VAL A 85 -7.10 -6.66 18.14
CA VAL A 85 -6.50 -7.75 17.37
C VAL A 85 -5.36 -8.28 18.23
N SER A 86 -5.56 -9.44 18.87
CA SER A 86 -4.50 -10.05 19.66
C SER A 86 -3.27 -10.24 18.79
N LYS A 87 -2.08 -9.96 19.33
CA LYS A 87 -0.82 -10.24 18.64
C LYS A 87 -0.69 -11.72 18.22
N ASP A 88 -1.44 -12.60 18.87
CA ASP A 88 -1.49 -14.05 18.60
C ASP A 88 -2.34 -14.41 17.36
N GLU A 89 -3.18 -13.49 16.87
CA GLU A 89 -3.95 -13.64 15.61
C GLU A 89 -3.22 -13.01 14.41
N LEU A 90 -2.06 -12.39 14.65
CA LEU A 90 -1.23 -11.85 13.59
C LEU A 90 -0.55 -12.99 12.82
N PRO A 91 -0.41 -12.87 11.49
CA PRO A 91 0.22 -13.89 10.66
C PRO A 91 1.65 -14.19 11.12
N ASN A 92 2.22 -15.33 10.74
CA ASN A 92 3.58 -15.74 11.09
C ASN A 92 4.64 -14.64 10.90
N GLU A 93 5.58 -14.53 11.86
CA GLU A 93 6.78 -13.69 11.79
C GLU A 93 7.37 -13.72 10.36
N GLY A 94 7.38 -12.55 9.70
CA GLY A 94 7.88 -12.39 8.34
C GLY A 94 6.85 -11.96 7.28
N SER A 95 5.55 -11.84 7.58
CA SER A 95 4.60 -11.26 6.60
C SER A 95 4.92 -9.79 6.27
N PHE A 96 4.58 -9.35 5.05
CA PHE A 96 4.79 -7.95 4.60
C PHE A 96 4.02 -6.92 5.44
N ILE A 97 3.06 -7.39 6.25
CA ILE A 97 2.20 -6.56 7.09
C ILE A 97 2.95 -6.15 8.37
N TYR A 98 3.92 -6.93 8.88
CA TYR A 98 4.57 -6.71 10.19
C TYR A 98 5.12 -5.31 10.42
N ASP A 99 5.69 -4.70 9.38
CA ASP A 99 6.21 -3.32 9.43
C ASP A 99 5.15 -2.26 9.82
N TYR A 100 3.87 -2.62 9.76
CA TYR A 100 2.71 -1.78 10.03
C TYR A 100 1.96 -2.13 11.33
N ILE A 101 2.37 -3.19 12.06
CA ILE A 101 1.57 -3.82 13.15
C ILE A 101 2.21 -3.72 14.55
N ASP A 102 3.27 -2.94 14.76
CA ASP A 102 3.77 -2.75 16.13
C ASP A 102 2.67 -2.21 17.09
N ASP A 103 1.70 -1.49 16.51
CA ASP A 103 0.44 -1.03 17.10
C ASP A 103 -0.68 -1.16 16.04
N PRO A 104 -1.43 -2.29 15.98
CA PRO A 104 -2.43 -2.54 14.93
C PRO A 104 -3.59 -1.55 15.03
N LYS A 105 -3.55 -0.50 14.22
CA LYS A 105 -4.62 0.50 14.11
C LYS A 105 -5.74 0.08 13.14
N LEU A 106 -5.53 -1.02 12.42
CA LEU A 106 -6.46 -1.65 11.49
C LEU A 106 -6.41 -3.17 11.69
N SER A 107 -7.47 -3.86 11.30
CA SER A 107 -7.46 -5.33 11.27
C SER A 107 -6.47 -5.87 10.23
N VAL A 108 -6.07 -7.14 10.37
CA VAL A 108 -5.19 -7.82 9.40
C VAL A 108 -5.77 -7.75 7.98
N LEU A 109 -7.08 -7.99 7.83
CA LEU A 109 -7.77 -7.90 6.54
C LEU A 109 -7.73 -6.48 5.95
N LEU A 110 -8.09 -5.45 6.74
CA LEU A 110 -8.04 -4.07 6.28
C LEU A 110 -6.62 -3.65 5.91
N THR A 111 -5.62 -4.15 6.65
CA THR A 111 -4.21 -3.87 6.33
C THR A 111 -3.81 -4.53 5.01
N ALA A 112 -4.18 -5.79 4.77
CA ALA A 112 -3.90 -6.48 3.52
C ALA A 112 -4.57 -5.79 2.31
N ILE A 113 -5.83 -5.38 2.43
CA ILE A 113 -6.53 -4.63 1.38
C ILE A 113 -5.86 -3.28 1.14
N SER A 114 -5.48 -2.56 2.21
CA SER A 114 -4.78 -1.27 2.09
C SER A 114 -3.44 -1.39 1.34
N GLN A 115 -2.71 -2.50 1.52
CA GLN A 115 -1.49 -2.76 0.78
C GLN A 115 -1.77 -2.93 -0.71
N ASP A 116 -2.79 -3.70 -1.08
CA ASP A 116 -3.13 -3.91 -2.50
C ASP A 116 -3.64 -2.63 -3.17
N ILE A 117 -4.34 -1.76 -2.43
CA ILE A 117 -4.68 -0.41 -2.88
C ILE A 117 -3.42 0.46 -3.03
N GLY A 118 -2.43 0.31 -2.14
CA GLY A 118 -1.12 0.94 -2.30
C GLY A 118 -0.38 0.46 -3.56
N ILE A 119 -0.41 -0.84 -3.87
CA ILE A 119 0.09 -1.39 -5.13
C ILE A 119 -0.66 -0.78 -6.32
N TYR A 120 -1.99 -0.71 -6.24
CA TYR A 120 -2.83 -0.11 -7.27
C TYR A 120 -2.52 1.38 -7.49
N LEU A 121 -2.26 2.13 -6.41
CA LEU A 121 -1.79 3.52 -6.49
C LEU A 121 -0.44 3.62 -7.20
N GLY A 122 0.51 2.75 -6.86
CA GLY A 122 1.82 2.69 -7.51
C GLY A 122 1.73 2.39 -9.01
N GLU A 123 0.94 1.38 -9.39
CA GLU A 123 0.68 1.04 -10.79
C GLU A 123 -0.05 2.16 -11.54
N THR A 124 -0.94 2.89 -10.86
CA THR A 124 -1.58 4.08 -11.42
C THR A 124 -0.56 5.18 -11.72
N PHE A 125 0.41 5.42 -10.84
CA PHE A 125 1.50 6.36 -11.14
C PHE A 125 2.28 5.97 -12.38
N ILE A 126 2.71 4.71 -12.46
CA ILE A 126 3.55 4.21 -13.56
C ILE A 126 2.81 4.27 -14.90
N LYS A 127 1.53 3.90 -14.92
CA LYS A 127 0.73 3.90 -16.16
C LYS A 127 0.42 5.31 -16.67
N ASN A 128 0.38 6.30 -15.79
CA ASN A 128 0.07 7.68 -16.16
C ASN A 128 1.32 8.57 -16.28
N ASN A 129 2.51 8.09 -15.90
CA ASN A 129 3.74 8.88 -15.91
C ASN A 129 4.95 8.05 -16.37
N HIS A 130 5.52 8.38 -17.53
CA HIS A 130 6.59 7.61 -18.17
C HIS A 130 7.92 7.54 -17.40
N THR A 131 8.18 8.46 -16.47
CA THR A 131 9.40 8.47 -15.67
C THR A 131 9.26 7.63 -14.40
N ALA A 132 8.04 7.46 -13.88
CA ALA A 132 7.82 6.73 -12.63
C ALA A 132 8.06 5.23 -12.82
N LYS A 133 8.77 4.62 -11.88
CA LYS A 133 9.03 3.18 -11.84
C LYS A 133 9.13 2.68 -10.40
N TRP A 134 8.78 1.42 -10.18
CA TRP A 134 9.12 0.75 -8.94
C TRP A 134 10.63 0.67 -8.75
N GLY A 135 11.07 0.88 -7.52
CA GLY A 135 12.45 0.70 -7.12
C GLY A 135 12.56 0.55 -5.61
N PHE A 136 13.80 0.58 -5.12
CA PHE A 136 14.13 0.60 -3.71
C PHE A 136 15.47 1.32 -3.51
N VAL A 137 15.71 1.78 -2.29
CA VAL A 137 17.03 2.28 -1.86
C VAL A 137 17.46 1.54 -0.61
N THR A 138 18.76 1.32 -0.45
CA THR A 138 19.29 0.67 0.77
C THR A 138 19.95 1.63 1.75
N ASN A 139 20.05 2.91 1.36
CA ASN A 139 20.64 3.99 2.14
C ASN A 139 19.98 5.33 1.78
N PRO A 140 20.03 6.33 2.70
CA PRO A 140 20.50 6.20 4.07
C PRO A 140 19.53 5.35 4.93
N LYS A 141 19.98 4.85 6.10
CA LYS A 141 19.16 3.96 6.94
C LYS A 141 18.03 4.67 7.70
N ASN A 142 18.03 6.00 7.73
CA ASN A 142 17.10 6.85 8.48
C ASN A 142 15.92 7.40 7.67
N ILE A 143 15.77 7.01 6.39
CA ILE A 143 14.59 7.36 5.59
C ILE A 143 13.51 6.28 5.72
N SER A 144 12.24 6.69 5.75
CA SER A 144 11.10 5.83 6.05
C SER A 144 10.86 4.70 5.04
N TYR A 145 11.34 4.88 3.80
CA TYR A 145 11.18 3.95 2.69
C TYR A 145 12.45 3.12 2.39
N VAL A 146 13.44 3.12 3.29
CA VAL A 146 14.65 2.29 3.12
C VAL A 146 14.27 0.82 3.03
N ASN A 147 14.88 0.13 2.07
CA ASN A 147 14.68 -1.27 1.73
C ASN A 147 13.25 -1.67 1.32
N LYS A 148 12.33 -0.70 1.18
CA LYS A 148 10.94 -0.94 0.76
C LYS A 148 10.78 -0.79 -0.76
N PRO A 149 9.88 -1.54 -1.39
CA PRO A 149 9.36 -1.20 -2.71
C PRO A 149 8.66 0.16 -2.65
N ALA A 150 9.09 1.10 -3.49
CA ALA A 150 8.53 2.43 -3.58
C ALA A 150 8.58 2.94 -5.02
N ILE A 151 7.77 3.95 -5.35
CA ILE A 151 7.79 4.58 -6.66
C ILE A 151 8.90 5.64 -6.68
N SER A 152 9.77 5.58 -7.67
CA SER A 152 10.93 6.48 -7.80
C SER A 152 10.64 7.70 -8.69
N ASP A 153 11.67 8.52 -8.89
CA ASP A 153 11.68 9.68 -9.78
C ASP A 153 10.79 10.85 -9.31
N PHE A 154 10.77 11.08 -7.99
CA PHE A 154 10.22 12.28 -7.37
C PHE A 154 11.31 13.21 -6.83
N ILE A 155 10.98 14.49 -6.70
CA ILE A 155 11.78 15.52 -6.03
C ILE A 155 11.02 16.04 -4.81
N PHE A 156 11.67 15.98 -3.65
CA PHE A 156 11.16 16.54 -2.40
C PHE A 156 12.22 17.40 -1.75
N GLY A 157 11.93 18.68 -1.48
CA GLY A 157 12.91 19.60 -0.88
C GLY A 157 14.15 19.85 -1.74
N GLY A 158 14.08 19.61 -3.05
CA GLY A 158 15.23 19.72 -3.97
C GLY A 158 16.05 18.43 -4.12
N GLU A 159 15.71 17.37 -3.40
CA GLU A 159 16.42 16.08 -3.43
C GLU A 159 15.59 14.98 -4.09
N LYS A 160 16.28 14.00 -4.68
CA LYS A 160 15.64 12.79 -5.20
C LYS A 160 15.00 12.02 -4.05
N SER A 161 13.74 11.63 -4.25
CA SER A 161 12.96 10.91 -3.25
C SER A 161 12.14 9.80 -3.92
N MET A 162 11.62 8.92 -3.08
CA MET A 162 10.70 7.86 -3.48
C MET A 162 9.40 7.99 -2.70
N TYR A 163 8.32 7.52 -3.31
CA TYR A 163 7.01 7.47 -2.71
C TYR A 163 6.68 6.06 -2.22
N ASP A 164 6.70 5.88 -0.89
CA ASP A 164 6.20 4.67 -0.25
C ASP A 164 4.66 4.68 -0.26
N VAL A 165 4.11 4.18 -1.36
CA VAL A 165 2.66 4.11 -1.62
C VAL A 165 1.94 3.18 -0.64
N LEU A 166 2.61 2.14 -0.15
CA LEU A 166 2.02 1.18 0.80
C LEU A 166 1.80 1.85 2.15
N SER A 167 2.86 2.48 2.70
CA SER A 167 2.74 3.25 3.94
C SER A 167 1.77 4.41 3.80
N ALA A 168 1.72 5.06 2.65
CA ALA A 168 0.80 6.16 2.43
C ALA A 168 -0.66 5.72 2.52
N VAL A 169 -1.04 4.64 1.82
CA VAL A 169 -2.42 4.14 1.86
C VAL A 169 -2.76 3.60 3.24
N TYR A 170 -1.86 2.87 3.89
CA TYR A 170 -2.07 2.42 5.28
C TYR A 170 -2.37 3.60 6.22
N ASN A 171 -1.55 4.65 6.18
CA ASN A 171 -1.74 5.84 7.03
C ASN A 171 -3.05 6.59 6.72
N LEU A 172 -3.44 6.70 5.44
CA LEU A 172 -4.74 7.25 5.07
C LEU A 172 -5.89 6.41 5.65
N SER A 173 -5.74 5.10 5.63
CA SER A 173 -6.75 4.15 6.12
C SER A 173 -6.92 4.24 7.64
N VAL A 174 -5.80 4.35 8.37
CA VAL A 174 -5.77 4.57 9.82
C VAL A 174 -6.39 5.92 10.21
N ARG A 175 -6.14 6.98 9.44
CA ARG A 175 -6.78 8.28 9.68
C ARG A 175 -8.29 8.16 9.47
N TYR A 176 -8.69 7.58 8.34
CA TYR A 176 -10.11 7.44 8.00
C TYR A 176 -10.88 6.62 9.05
N SER A 177 -10.29 5.54 9.57
CA SER A 177 -10.93 4.72 10.64
C SER A 177 -11.18 5.49 11.94
N LYS A 178 -10.46 6.59 12.17
CA LYS A 178 -10.64 7.50 13.32
C LYS A 178 -11.60 8.67 13.03
N GLY A 179 -12.25 8.67 11.87
CA GLY A 179 -13.06 9.79 11.40
C GLY A 179 -12.24 10.97 10.87
N GLU A 180 -10.93 10.79 10.66
CA GLU A 180 -10.05 11.80 10.09
C GLU A 180 -9.81 11.52 8.59
N GLY A 181 -10.42 12.31 7.71
CA GLY A 181 -10.21 12.15 6.26
C GLY A 181 -11.51 12.19 5.47
N ASN A 182 -11.41 11.90 4.18
CA ASN A 182 -12.54 11.95 3.26
C ASN A 182 -12.27 11.04 2.04
N GLU A 183 -13.30 10.92 1.21
CA GLU A 183 -13.33 10.11 -0.01
C GLU A 183 -12.39 10.61 -1.12
N GLU A 184 -11.72 11.75 -0.97
CA GLU A 184 -10.76 12.26 -1.94
C GLU A 184 -9.31 12.07 -1.50
N GLU A 185 -9.02 11.55 -0.29
CA GLU A 185 -7.66 11.55 0.25
C GLU A 185 -6.66 10.77 -0.63
N LEU A 186 -7.06 9.64 -1.21
CA LEU A 186 -6.18 8.87 -2.10
C LEU A 186 -5.87 9.64 -3.38
N SER A 187 -6.88 10.23 -4.03
CA SER A 187 -6.71 11.01 -5.26
C SER A 187 -5.95 12.32 -5.01
N ARG A 188 -6.13 12.95 -3.84
CA ARG A 188 -5.32 14.09 -3.38
C ARG A 188 -3.87 13.70 -3.12
N SER A 189 -3.63 12.52 -2.56
CA SER A 189 -2.28 12.00 -2.39
C SER A 189 -1.59 11.79 -3.73
N PHE A 190 -2.28 11.20 -4.70
CA PHE A 190 -1.80 11.06 -6.08
C PHE A 190 -1.42 12.43 -6.66
N LYS A 191 -2.36 13.39 -6.72
CA LYS A 191 -2.12 14.74 -7.28
C LYS A 191 -0.98 15.48 -6.57
N ARG A 192 -0.82 15.27 -5.27
CA ARG A 192 0.27 15.89 -4.48
C ARG A 192 1.62 15.36 -4.94
N TRP A 193 1.76 14.05 -5.08
CA TRP A 193 3.01 13.43 -5.50
C TRP A 193 3.28 13.59 -7.00
N GLU A 194 2.27 13.59 -7.84
CA GLU A 194 2.39 13.85 -9.28
C GLU A 194 3.09 15.19 -9.56
N LYS A 195 2.74 16.25 -8.81
CA LYS A 195 3.40 17.57 -8.91
C LYS A 195 4.90 17.55 -8.59
N ARG A 196 5.39 16.48 -7.95
CA ARG A 196 6.78 16.29 -7.52
C ARG A 196 7.55 15.37 -8.45
N LEU A 197 6.92 14.76 -9.46
CA LEU A 197 7.62 13.95 -10.44
C LEU A 197 8.68 14.78 -11.16
N VAL A 198 9.82 14.16 -11.41
CA VAL A 198 10.85 14.73 -12.30
C VAL A 198 10.19 14.91 -13.67
N LYS A 199 10.09 16.18 -14.10
CA LYS A 199 9.66 16.52 -15.46
C LYS A 199 10.86 16.39 -16.38
N ASN A 200 10.64 15.77 -17.54
CA ASN A 200 11.60 15.81 -18.64
C ASN A 200 11.70 17.22 -19.23
#